data_AF-A9KJE2-F1
#
_entry.id   AF-A9KJE2-F1
#
_cell.length_a   1.000
_cell.length_b   1.000
_cell.length_c   1.000
_cell.angle_alpha   90.00
_cell.angle_beta   90.00
_cell.angle_gamma   90.00
#
_symmetry.space_group_name_H-M   'P 1'
#
loop_
_entity.id
_entity.type
_entity.pdbx_description
1 polymer ?
#
loop_
_entity_poly.entity_id
_entity_poly.type
_entity_poly.pdbx_seq_one_letter_code
_entity_poly.pdbx_strand_id
1 'polypeptide(L)'
;MKKKSTKNIKFIKIVTEKEALYDGSFLELPIPDQVIIDKSILFYNDPTPCFIHRSAVRNRLLSEMEHELLSCEDVNSNCTFYSEQLPLFLRYTSFPPAATIEIRFT
;
A
#
# COMPACT_ATOMS: atom_id res chain seq x y z
N MET A 1 -4.09 11.72 23.40
CA MET A 1 -4.41 11.55 21.96
C MET A 1 -3.22 12.02 21.13
N LYS A 2 -2.50 11.11 20.45
CA LYS A 2 -1.41 11.49 19.54
C LYS A 2 -2.02 12.17 18.29
N LYS A 3 -1.60 13.39 17.99
CA LYS A 3 -2.05 14.17 16.81
C LYS A 3 -1.70 13.37 15.55
N LYS A 4 -2.73 13.00 14.77
CA LYS A 4 -2.54 12.40 13.43
C LYS A 4 -1.88 13.44 12.53
N SER A 5 -0.62 13.19 12.19
CA SER A 5 0.10 13.92 11.16
C SER A 5 -0.62 13.73 9.82
N THR A 6 -1.06 14.82 9.19
CA THR A 6 -1.60 14.89 7.82
C THR A 6 -0.47 14.75 6.80
N LYS A 7 0.28 13.64 6.83
CA LYS A 7 1.31 13.34 5.84
C LYS A 7 0.77 12.27 4.92
N ASN A 8 0.75 12.56 3.62
CA ASN A 8 0.29 11.63 2.59
C ASN A 8 1.51 11.16 1.79
N ILE A 9 1.61 9.85 1.58
CA ILE A 9 2.68 9.27 0.76
C ILE A 9 2.36 9.60 -0.70
N LYS A 10 3.28 10.30 -1.37
CA LYS A 10 3.10 10.69 -2.77
C LYS A 10 3.74 9.69 -3.72
N PHE A 11 4.99 9.34 -3.44
CA PHE A 11 5.76 8.42 -4.26
C PHE A 11 6.26 7.24 -3.43
N ILE A 12 6.24 6.07 -4.06
CA ILE A 12 6.74 4.82 -3.51
C ILE A 12 7.59 4.15 -4.58
N LYS A 13 8.76 3.67 -4.16
CA LYS A 13 9.66 2.87 -4.98
C LYS A 13 9.87 1.53 -4.30
N ILE A 14 9.75 0.46 -5.05
CA ILE A 14 9.84 -0.92 -4.57
C ILE A 14 10.95 -1.57 -5.34
N VAL A 15 11.99 -2.01 -4.63
CA VAL A 15 13.20 -2.56 -5.21
C VAL A 15 13.53 -3.90 -4.58
N THR A 16 14.14 -4.77 -5.36
CA THR A 16 14.85 -5.95 -4.86
C THR A 16 16.35 -5.73 -5.05
N GLU A 17 17.18 -6.65 -4.57
CA GLU A 17 18.63 -6.61 -4.86
C GLU A 17 18.95 -6.61 -6.36
N LYS A 18 18.05 -7.14 -7.19
CA LYS A 18 18.27 -7.35 -8.63
C LYS A 18 17.73 -6.22 -9.50
N GLU A 19 16.57 -5.68 -9.15
CA GLU A 19 15.85 -4.71 -10.00
C GLU A 19 14.82 -3.88 -9.23
N ALA A 20 14.42 -2.76 -9.83
CA ALA A 20 13.28 -1.96 -9.37
C ALA A 20 11.97 -2.55 -9.93
N LEU A 21 11.06 -2.96 -9.04
CA LEU A 21 9.76 -3.56 -9.39
C LEU A 21 8.68 -2.51 -9.61
N TYR A 22 8.81 -1.35 -8.95
CA TYR A 22 7.88 -0.23 -9.07
C TYR A 22 8.58 1.08 -8.70
N ASP A 23 8.30 2.15 -9.43
CA ASP A 23 8.75 3.51 -9.10
C ASP A 23 7.67 4.47 -9.60
N GLY A 24 6.86 5.02 -8.68
CA GLY A 24 5.69 5.79 -9.09
C GLY A 24 4.81 6.28 -7.94
N SER A 25 3.60 6.70 -8.30
CA SER A 25 2.61 7.23 -7.38
C SER A 25 2.09 6.16 -6.42
N PHE A 26 2.04 6.44 -5.12
CA PHE A 26 1.47 5.50 -4.15
C PHE A 26 0.00 5.14 -4.48
N LEU A 27 -0.78 6.09 -5.01
CA LEU A 27 -2.18 5.85 -5.37
C LEU A 27 -2.34 4.91 -6.58
N GLU A 28 -1.30 4.79 -7.40
CA GLU A 28 -1.27 3.95 -8.59
C GLU A 28 -0.65 2.58 -8.32
N LEU A 29 -0.33 2.26 -7.06
CA LEU A 29 0.23 0.97 -6.68
C LEU A 29 -0.62 -0.19 -7.22
N PRO A 30 -0.02 -1.17 -7.93
CA PRO A 30 -0.76 -2.27 -8.52
C PRO A 30 -1.26 -3.22 -7.42
N ILE A 31 -2.56 -3.18 -7.15
CA ILE A 31 -3.25 -4.16 -6.30
C ILE A 31 -3.83 -5.24 -7.22
N PRO A 32 -3.51 -6.53 -7.00
CA PRO A 32 -4.03 -7.62 -7.81
C PRO A 32 -5.56 -7.66 -7.78
N ASP A 33 -6.18 -7.94 -8.94
CA ASP A 33 -7.64 -8.00 -9.04
C ASP A 33 -8.27 -9.02 -8.09
N GLN A 34 -7.60 -10.16 -7.86
CA GLN A 34 -8.08 -11.16 -6.91
C GLN A 34 -8.19 -10.60 -5.49
N VAL A 35 -7.20 -9.80 -5.05
CA VAL A 35 -7.24 -9.13 -3.74
C VAL A 35 -8.43 -8.17 -3.68
N ILE A 36 -8.71 -7.42 -4.75
CA ILE A 36 -9.88 -6.52 -4.81
C ILE A 36 -11.18 -7.31 -4.69
N ILE A 37 -11.31 -8.43 -5.40
CA ILE A 37 -12.51 -9.28 -5.37
C ILE A 37 -12.69 -9.90 -3.97
N ASP A 38 -11.65 -10.50 -3.40
CA ASP A 38 -11.69 -11.12 -2.07
C ASP A 38 -12.09 -10.11 -0.99
N LYS A 39 -11.56 -8.88 -1.10
CA LYS A 39 -11.88 -7.79 -0.17
C LYS A 39 -13.25 -7.20 -0.42
N SER A 40 -13.74 -7.20 -1.65
CA SER A 40 -15.11 -6.82 -1.96
C SER A 40 -16.13 -7.77 -1.33
N ILE A 41 -15.87 -9.09 -1.43
CA ILE A 41 -16.69 -10.11 -0.75
C ILE A 41 -16.67 -9.86 0.77
N LEU A 42 -15.48 -9.62 1.33
CA LEU A 42 -15.33 -9.39 2.77
C LEU A 42 -16.03 -8.11 3.26
N PHE A 43 -15.92 -7.01 2.52
CA PHE A 43 -16.39 -5.69 2.97
C PHE A 43 -17.85 -5.41 2.60
N TYR A 44 -18.31 -5.96 1.48
CA TYR A 44 -19.59 -5.61 0.86
C TYR A 44 -20.45 -6.84 0.51
N ASN A 45 -19.95 -8.07 0.73
CA ASN A 45 -20.59 -9.31 0.29
C ASN A 45 -20.88 -9.32 -1.22
N ASP A 46 -19.99 -8.68 -2.00
CA ASP A 46 -20.12 -8.54 -3.46
C ASP A 46 -18.99 -9.30 -4.17
N PRO A 47 -19.28 -10.49 -4.75
CA PRO A 47 -18.31 -11.30 -5.48
C PRO A 47 -18.04 -10.83 -6.92
N THR A 48 -18.87 -9.94 -7.46
CA THR A 48 -18.73 -9.40 -8.82
C THR A 48 -18.75 -7.87 -8.79
N PRO A 49 -17.77 -7.24 -8.09
CA PRO A 49 -17.82 -5.80 -7.88
C PRO A 49 -17.75 -5.02 -9.17
N CYS A 50 -18.69 -4.10 -9.33
CA CYS A 50 -18.65 -3.10 -10.38
C CYS A 50 -17.48 -2.12 -10.15
N PHE A 51 -17.18 -1.29 -11.14
CA PHE A 51 -16.07 -0.34 -11.08
C PHE A 51 -16.10 0.59 -9.85
N ILE A 52 -17.30 1.00 -9.39
CA ILE A 52 -17.47 1.85 -8.20
C ILE A 52 -17.05 1.09 -6.94
N HIS A 53 -17.50 -0.16 -6.75
CA HIS A 53 -17.09 -0.99 -5.62
C HIS A 53 -15.60 -1.32 -5.65
N ARG A 54 -15.04 -1.64 -6.82
CA ARG A 54 -13.59 -1.88 -6.98
C ARG A 54 -12.77 -0.67 -6.53
N SER A 55 -13.20 0.53 -6.93
CA SER A 55 -12.55 1.78 -6.55
C SER A 55 -12.62 2.04 -5.04
N ALA A 56 -13.77 1.79 -4.43
CA ALA A 56 -13.94 1.93 -2.98
C ALA A 56 -13.04 0.95 -2.20
N VAL A 57 -13.00 -0.32 -2.62
CA VAL A 57 -12.10 -1.33 -2.04
C VAL A 57 -10.64 -0.88 -2.20
N ARG A 58 -10.20 -0.53 -3.40
CA ARG A 58 -8.82 -0.07 -3.67
C ARG A 58 -8.43 1.10 -2.77
N ASN A 59 -9.27 2.14 -2.68
CA ASN A 59 -9.00 3.31 -1.85
C ASN A 59 -8.84 2.93 -0.36
N ARG A 60 -9.67 2.00 0.12
CA ARG A 60 -9.55 1.49 1.48
C ARG A 60 -8.24 0.74 1.70
N LEU A 61 -7.87 -0.17 0.80
CA LEU A 61 -6.63 -0.94 0.91
C LEU A 61 -5.39 -0.03 0.88
N LEU A 62 -5.38 0.97 0.00
CA LEU A 62 -4.32 1.99 -0.06
C LEU A 62 -4.23 2.78 1.26
N SER A 63 -5.36 3.19 1.84
CA SER A 63 -5.38 3.90 3.12
C SER A 63 -4.90 3.03 4.29
N GLU A 64 -5.24 1.74 4.28
CA GLU A 64 -4.77 0.77 5.28
C GLU A 64 -3.24 0.57 5.19
N MET A 65 -2.67 0.45 3.98
CA MET A 65 -1.22 0.37 3.76
C MET A 65 -0.50 1.68 4.11
N GLU A 66 -1.08 2.83 3.77
CA GLU A 66 -0.51 4.13 4.12
C GLU A 66 -0.42 4.27 5.64
N HIS A 67 -1.47 3.87 6.37
CA HIS A 67 -1.45 3.88 7.82
C HIS A 67 -0.37 2.96 8.40
N GLU A 68 -0.16 1.77 7.83
CA GLU A 68 0.91 0.86 8.21
C GLU A 68 2.28 1.51 8.03
N LEU A 69 2.56 2.04 6.83
CA LEU A 69 3.81 2.71 6.49
C LEU A 69 4.11 3.94 7.37
N LEU A 70 3.09 4.72 7.71
CA LEU A 70 3.22 5.89 8.57
C LEU A 70 3.31 5.57 10.07
N SER A 71 3.02 4.33 10.46
CA SER A 71 3.08 3.91 11.86
C SER A 71 4.49 3.54 12.34
N CYS A 72 5.45 3.41 11.41
CA CYS A 72 6.79 2.85 11.64
C CYS A 72 7.93 3.89 11.84
N GLU A 73 7.72 4.96 12.63
CA GLU A 73 8.71 5.97 13.10
C GLU A 73 8.97 7.25 12.24
N ASP A 74 9.76 8.18 12.82
CA ASP A 74 9.75 9.64 12.64
C ASP A 74 9.81 10.16 11.19
N VAL A 75 8.69 10.73 10.78
CA VAL A 75 8.28 10.99 9.39
C VAL A 75 8.92 12.25 8.76
N ASN A 76 10.15 12.63 9.11
CA ASN A 76 10.76 13.89 8.63
C ASN A 76 11.74 13.72 7.44
N SER A 77 11.86 12.50 6.91
CA SER A 77 12.81 12.16 5.83
C SER A 77 12.29 10.98 5.01
N ASN A 78 12.89 10.73 3.84
CA ASN A 78 12.62 9.52 3.06
C ASN A 78 12.80 8.28 3.95
N CYS A 79 11.78 7.42 4.02
CA CYS A 79 11.83 6.21 4.84
C CYS A 79 12.08 5.00 3.94
N THR A 80 12.81 4.03 4.48
CA THR A 80 13.07 2.74 3.84
C THR A 80 12.56 1.65 4.76
N PHE A 81 11.73 0.75 4.23
CA PHE A 81 11.16 -0.37 4.96
C PHE A 81 11.48 -1.68 4.27
N TYR A 82 11.57 -2.76 5.04
CA TYR A 82 11.55 -4.11 4.49
C TYR A 82 10.10 -4.58 4.40
N SER A 83 9.70 -5.11 3.24
CA SER A 83 8.31 -5.53 3.02
C SER A 83 7.84 -6.61 4.00
N GLU A 84 8.74 -7.47 4.52
CA GLU A 84 8.45 -8.41 5.61
C GLU A 84 7.94 -7.78 6.92
N GLN A 85 8.22 -6.50 7.12
CA GLN A 85 7.76 -5.73 8.29
C GLN A 85 6.37 -5.12 8.08
N LEU A 86 5.81 -5.27 6.87
CA LEU A 86 4.58 -4.60 6.41
C LEU A 86 3.54 -5.65 6.00
N PRO A 87 2.84 -6.27 6.97
CA PRO A 87 1.94 -7.38 6.71
C PRO A 87 0.76 -7.01 5.81
N LEU A 88 0.20 -5.79 5.89
CA LEU A 88 -0.87 -5.35 5.00
C LEU A 88 -0.33 -5.13 3.59
N PHE A 89 0.85 -4.53 3.45
CA PHE A 89 1.50 -4.36 2.15
C PHE A 89 1.70 -5.71 1.44
N LEU A 90 2.26 -6.71 2.12
CA LEU A 90 2.44 -8.05 1.55
C LEU A 90 1.12 -8.75 1.24
N ARG A 91 0.09 -8.50 2.05
CA ARG A 91 -1.22 -9.08 1.82
C ARG A 91 -1.92 -8.47 0.61
N TYR A 92 -1.68 -7.20 0.32
CA TYR A 92 -2.42 -6.45 -0.71
C TYR A 92 -1.67 -6.32 -2.03
N THR A 93 -0.40 -6.66 -2.07
CA THR A 93 0.43 -6.55 -3.27
C THR A 93 1.05 -7.89 -3.65
N SER A 94 1.53 -8.01 -4.89
CA SER A 94 2.27 -9.20 -5.35
C SER A 94 3.79 -9.02 -5.28
N PHE A 95 4.27 -7.98 -4.59
CA PHE A 95 5.71 -7.76 -4.44
C PHE A 95 6.32 -8.80 -3.49
N PRO A 96 7.58 -9.23 -3.73
CA PRO A 96 8.22 -10.25 -2.92
C PRO A 96 8.53 -9.73 -1.50
N PRO A 97 8.55 -10.60 -0.48
CA PRO A 97 8.87 -10.23 0.91
C PRO A 97 10.33 -9.78 1.12
N ALA A 98 11.20 -10.09 0.15
CA ALA A 98 12.57 -9.59 0.11
C ALA A 98 12.68 -8.19 -0.55
N ALA A 99 11.56 -7.53 -0.85
CA ALA A 99 11.57 -6.19 -1.40
C ALA A 99 11.82 -5.13 -0.32
N THR A 100 12.58 -4.12 -0.70
CA THR A 100 12.78 -2.87 0.03
C THR A 100 11.84 -1.81 -0.53
N ILE A 101 11.19 -1.07 0.36
CA ILE A 101 10.20 -0.06 0.04
C ILE A 101 10.73 1.30 0.46
N GLU A 102 10.99 2.16 -0.50
CA GLU A 102 11.38 3.55 -0.29
C GLU A 102 10.16 4.45 -0.48
N ILE A 103 9.85 5.28 0.50
CA ILE A 103 8.78 6.28 0.39
C ILE A 103 9.34 7.69 0.39
N ARG A 104 8.72 8.56 -0.42
CA ARG A 104 9.05 9.98 -0.48
C ARG A 104 7.82 10.82 -0.16
N PHE A 105 8.00 11.73 0.79
CA PHE A 105 7.05 12.77 1.15
C PHE A 105 7.38 14.03 0.36
N THR A 106 6.38 14.72 -0.20
CA THR A 106 6.54 16.05 -0.82
C THR A 106 5.56 17.02 -0.19
#